data_AF-A0A973T7U8-F1
#
_entry.id   AF-A0A973T7U8-F1
#
_cell.length_a   1.000
_cell.length_b   1.000
_cell.length_c   1.000
_cell.angle_alpha   90.00
_cell.angle_beta   90.00
_cell.angle_gamma   90.00
#
_symmetry.space_group_name_H-M   'P 1'
#
loop_
_entity.id
_entity.type
_entity.pdbx_description
1 polymer ?
#
loop_
_entity_poly.entity_id
_entity_poly.type
_entity_poly.pdbx_seq_one_letter_code
_entity_poly.pdbx_strand_id
1 'polypeptide(L)'
;MGNDLTDGIWGAGLQVSSEVQELAVRVSRCAERTEEVLAGFHEIQILEWQSPAGRAYRDSVSLQAVALRRALDRLREASAAVAAHARAALTSDCSYDGRP
;
A
#
# COMPACT_ATOMS: atom_id res chain seq x y z
N MET A 1 -20.10 -11.08 -39.55
CA MET A 1 -20.00 -10.04 -38.50
C MET A 1 -19.67 -10.78 -37.21
N GLY A 2 -18.38 -10.81 -36.87
CA GLY A 2 -17.82 -11.65 -35.82
C GLY A 2 -17.67 -10.87 -34.52
N ASN A 3 -18.39 -11.33 -33.50
CA ASN A 3 -18.09 -11.31 -32.07
C ASN A 3 -17.16 -10.21 -31.49
N ASP A 4 -17.71 -9.03 -31.22
CA ASP A 4 -17.12 -8.00 -30.32
C ASP A 4 -17.37 -8.30 -28.82
N LEU A 5 -18.05 -9.41 -28.48
CA LEU A 5 -18.41 -9.72 -27.09
C LEU A 5 -17.23 -10.16 -26.22
N THR A 6 -16.11 -10.57 -26.84
CA THR A 6 -14.88 -10.95 -26.13
C THR A 6 -14.10 -9.75 -25.59
N ASP A 7 -14.24 -8.56 -26.19
CA ASP A 7 -13.51 -7.37 -25.74
C ASP A 7 -14.15 -6.70 -24.52
N GLY A 8 -15.48 -6.82 -24.36
CA GLY A 8 -16.22 -6.07 -23.33
C GLY A 8 -16.11 -6.63 -21.90
N ILE A 9 -16.12 -7.96 -21.73
CA ILE A 9 -16.14 -8.59 -20.40
C ILE A 9 -14.71 -8.83 -19.89
N TRP A 10 -13.84 -9.39 -20.75
CA TRP A 10 -12.45 -9.64 -20.40
C TRP A 10 -11.62 -8.34 -20.35
N GLY A 11 -11.92 -7.37 -21.21
CA GLY A 11 -11.26 -6.05 -21.19
C GLY A 11 -11.54 -5.26 -19.90
N ALA A 12 -12.76 -5.33 -19.38
CA ALA A 12 -13.12 -4.69 -18.12
C ALA A 12 -12.40 -5.32 -16.91
N GLY A 13 -12.33 -6.65 -16.83
CA GLY A 13 -11.60 -7.37 -15.77
C GLY A 13 -10.09 -7.10 -15.81
N LEU A 14 -9.49 -7.08 -17.01
CA LEU A 14 -8.08 -6.73 -17.21
C LEU A 14 -7.78 -5.27 -16.83
N GLN A 15 -8.66 -4.33 -17.17
CA GLN A 15 -8.52 -2.92 -16.80
C GLN A 15 -8.60 -2.73 -15.28
N VAL A 16 -9.59 -3.34 -14.62
CA VAL A 16 -9.72 -3.30 -13.15
C VAL A 16 -8.49 -3.93 -12.49
N SER A 17 -8.00 -5.08 -12.97
CA SER A 17 -6.78 -5.69 -12.43
C SER A 17 -5.56 -4.77 -12.60
N SER A 18 -5.45 -4.03 -13.70
CA SER A 18 -4.36 -3.09 -13.95
C SER A 18 -4.43 -1.88 -13.01
N GLU A 19 -5.60 -1.26 -12.84
CA GLU A 19 -5.81 -0.14 -11.91
C GLU A 19 -5.53 -0.55 -10.45
N VAL A 20 -5.95 -1.76 -10.07
CA VAL A 20 -5.70 -2.33 -8.74
C VAL A 20 -4.21 -2.59 -8.51
N GLN A 21 -3.47 -3.04 -9.53
CA GLN A 21 -2.01 -3.18 -9.46
C GLN A 21 -1.30 -1.83 -9.36
N GLU A 22 -1.73 -0.81 -10.10
CA GLU A 22 -1.17 0.54 -9.98
C GLU A 22 -1.37 1.09 -8.56
N LEU A 23 -2.56 0.91 -7.99
CA LEU A 23 -2.84 1.28 -6.62
C LEU A 23 -1.91 0.56 -5.63
N ALA A 24 -1.69 -0.75 -5.82
CA ALA A 24 -0.76 -1.52 -4.97
C ALA A 24 0.67 -0.97 -5.04
N VAL A 25 1.16 -0.60 -6.22
CA VAL A 25 2.48 0.03 -6.39
C VAL A 25 2.55 1.37 -5.67
N ARG A 26 1.50 2.19 -5.77
CA ARG A 26 1.43 3.49 -5.07
C ARG A 26 1.42 3.32 -3.55
N VAL A 27 0.68 2.34 -3.04
CA VAL A 27 0.65 2.02 -1.60
C VAL A 27 2.02 1.50 -1.13
N SER A 28 2.69 0.64 -1.90
CA SER A 28 4.05 0.18 -1.61
C SER A 28 5.04 1.34 -1.50
N ARG A 29 5.05 2.25 -2.48
CA ARG A 29 5.90 3.45 -2.44
C ARG A 29 5.59 4.35 -1.24
N CYS A 30 4.32 4.42 -0.82
CA CYS A 30 3.93 5.18 0.37
C CYS A 30 4.48 4.52 1.65
N ALA A 31 4.45 3.19 1.72
CA ALA A 31 5.03 2.43 2.82
C ALA A 31 6.56 2.62 2.88
N GLU A 32 7.26 2.51 1.75
CA GLU A 32 8.71 2.74 1.65
C GLU A 32 9.11 4.14 2.15
N ARG A 33 8.42 5.20 1.69
CA ARG A 33 8.66 6.56 2.18
C ARG A 33 8.37 6.73 3.67
N THR A 34 7.39 6.00 4.19
CA THR A 34 7.07 6.03 5.63
C THR A 34 8.19 5.39 6.46
N GLU A 35 8.81 4.33 5.94
CA GLU A 35 9.99 3.71 6.54
C GLU A 35 11.20 4.65 6.56
N GLU A 36 11.44 5.40 5.47
CA GLU A 36 12.48 6.43 5.41
C GLU A 36 12.29 7.51 6.49
N VAL A 37 11.06 7.99 6.68
CA VAL A 37 10.75 8.98 7.73
C VAL A 37 10.97 8.38 9.12
N LEU A 38 10.59 7.11 9.34
CA LEU A 38 10.83 6.42 10.61
C LEU A 38 12.32 6.23 10.90
N ALA A 39 13.13 5.98 9.88
CA ALA A 39 14.59 5.93 10.01
C ALA A 39 15.15 7.30 10.45
N GLY A 40 14.73 8.39 9.81
CA GLY A 40 15.12 9.74 10.23
C GLY A 40 14.66 10.09 11.66
N PHE A 41 13.48 9.63 12.08
CA PHE A 41 13.05 9.78 13.48
C PHE A 41 13.94 9.01 14.44
N HIS A 42 14.40 7.81 14.08
CA HIS A 42 15.34 7.06 14.89
C HIS A 42 16.69 7.78 15.02
N GLU A 43 17.19 8.36 13.92
CA GLU A 43 18.40 9.19 13.92
C GLU A 43 18.29 10.39 14.87
N ILE A 44 17.12 11.05 14.92
CA ILE A 44 16.86 12.12 15.90
C ILE A 44 16.96 11.60 17.34
N GLN A 45 16.52 10.37 17.62
CA GLN A 45 16.51 9.82 18.97
C GLN A 45 17.90 9.53 19.53
N ILE A 46 18.89 9.28 18.67
CA ILE A 46 20.27 9.04 19.08
C ILE A 46 21.07 10.33 19.27
N LEU A 47 20.49 11.51 18.95
CA LEU A 47 21.13 12.80 19.22
C LEU A 47 21.08 13.13 20.73
N GLU A 48 22.24 13.49 21.28
CA GLU A 48 22.39 13.85 22.69
C GLU A 48 22.07 15.33 22.94
N TRP A 49 20.78 15.66 22.95
CA TRP A 49 20.32 17.01 23.30
C TRP A 49 20.03 17.16 24.79
N GLN A 50 20.85 17.95 25.48
CA GLN A 50 20.76 18.13 26.94
C GLN A 50 19.87 19.30 27.38
N SER A 51 19.39 20.13 26.45
CA SER A 51 18.50 21.25 26.76
C SER A 51 17.05 20.77 27.02
N PRO A 52 16.25 21.47 27.85
CA PRO A 52 14.83 21.16 28.02
C PRO A 52 14.05 21.16 26.70
N ALA A 53 14.35 22.11 25.81
CA ALA A 53 13.73 22.18 24.49
C ALA A 53 14.08 20.96 23.62
N GLY A 54 15.32 20.50 23.68
CA GLY A 54 15.76 19.33 22.94
C GLY A 54 15.08 18.03 23.41
N ARG A 55 14.91 17.86 24.72
CA ARG A 55 14.15 16.73 25.27
C ARG A 55 12.69 16.76 24.83
N ALA A 56 12.01 17.90 24.92
CA ALA A 56 10.62 18.05 24.49
C ALA A 56 10.42 17.75 22.99
N TYR A 57 11.36 18.14 22.15
CA TYR A 57 11.34 17.78 20.73
C TYR A 57 11.46 16.27 20.51
N ARG A 58 12.42 15.62 21.19
CA ARG A 58 12.59 14.16 21.10
C ARG A 58 11.37 13.39 21.57
N ASP A 59 10.71 13.84 22.63
CA ASP A 59 9.45 13.26 23.11
C ASP A 59 8.36 13.37 22.05
N SER A 60 8.24 14.55 21.42
CA SER A 60 7.28 14.79 20.33
C SER A 60 7.55 13.87 19.13
N VAL A 61 8.81 13.74 18.70
CA VAL A 61 9.21 12.83 17.62
C VAL A 61 8.91 11.37 17.96
N SER A 62 9.09 10.97 19.23
CA SER A 62 8.77 9.61 19.68
C SER A 62 7.27 9.30 19.56
N LEU A 63 6.41 10.26 19.93
CA LEU A 63 4.96 10.14 19.77
C LEU A 63 4.57 10.02 18.29
N GLN A 64 5.17 10.83 17.42
CA GLN A 64 4.92 10.76 15.98
C GLN A 64 5.42 9.43 15.38
N ALA A 65 6.56 8.91 15.82
CA ALA A 65 7.08 7.62 15.37
C ALA A 65 6.10 6.47 15.67
N VAL A 66 5.45 6.49 16.83
CA VAL A 66 4.41 5.50 17.18
C VAL A 66 3.20 5.62 16.24
N ALA A 67 2.75 6.83 15.93
CA ALA A 67 1.65 7.05 14.99
C ALA A 67 2.00 6.59 13.56
N LEU A 68 3.21 6.90 13.07
CA LEU A 68 3.67 6.47 11.75
C LEU A 68 3.81 4.95 11.65
N ARG A 69 4.31 4.26 12.68
CA ARG A 69 4.38 2.78 12.69
C ARG A 69 3.00 2.15 12.50
N ARG A 70 1.99 2.64 13.23
CA ARG A 70 0.60 2.18 13.07
C ARG A 70 0.03 2.49 11.68
N ALA A 71 0.43 3.60 11.08
CA ALA A 71 0.03 3.94 9.71
C ALA A 71 0.69 3.00 8.69
N LEU A 72 1.98 2.70 8.86
CA LEU A 72 2.73 1.77 8.03
C LEU A 72 2.13 0.36 8.06
N ASP A 73 1.78 -0.14 9.25
CA ASP A 73 1.13 -1.45 9.39
C ASP A 73 -0.17 -1.50 8.58
N ARG A 74 -1.01 -0.46 8.69
CA ARG A 74 -2.26 -0.35 7.90
C ARG A 74 -2.02 -0.23 6.40
N LEU A 75 -0.97 0.45 5.95
CA LEU A 75 -0.59 0.51 4.53
C LEU A 75 -0.19 -0.87 3.99
N ARG A 76 0.57 -1.64 4.77
CA ARG A 76 0.97 -3.00 4.41
C ARG A 76 -0.22 -3.95 4.34
N GLU A 77 -1.13 -3.88 5.31
CA GLU A 77 -2.39 -4.64 5.31
C GLU A 77 -3.25 -4.30 4.08
N ALA A 78 -3.42 -3.01 3.78
CA ALA A 78 -4.18 -2.56 2.62
C ALA A 78 -3.55 -3.05 1.31
N SER A 79 -2.22 -2.96 1.17
CA SER A 79 -1.50 -3.47 -0.01
C SER A 79 -1.72 -4.98 -0.21
N ALA A 80 -1.61 -5.75 0.87
CA ALA A 80 -1.83 -7.20 0.83
C ALA A 80 -3.28 -7.54 0.43
N ALA A 81 -4.28 -6.82 0.97
CA ALA A 81 -5.68 -7.01 0.64
C ALA A 81 -5.98 -6.69 -0.84
N VAL A 82 -5.44 -5.57 -1.35
CA VAL A 82 -5.55 -5.15 -2.76
C VAL A 82 -4.94 -6.20 -3.69
N ALA A 83 -3.74 -6.70 -3.38
CA ALA A 83 -3.08 -7.74 -4.17
C ALA A 83 -3.81 -9.09 -4.12
N ALA A 84 -4.45 -9.43 -2.99
CA ALA A 84 -5.30 -10.61 -2.90
C ALA A 84 -6.56 -10.46 -3.76
N HIS A 85 -7.20 -9.30 -3.72
CA HIS A 85 -8.39 -9.01 -4.53
C HIS A 85 -8.10 -9.04 -6.03
N ALA A 86 -6.99 -8.44 -6.48
CA ALA A 86 -6.57 -8.49 -7.88
C ALA A 86 -6.42 -9.93 -8.39
N ARG A 87 -5.76 -10.79 -7.60
CA ARG A 87 -5.58 -12.22 -7.95
C ARG A 87 -6.91 -12.96 -7.99
N ALA A 88 -7.80 -12.71 -7.02
CA ALA A 88 -9.11 -13.33 -6.97
C ALA A 88 -9.97 -12.95 -8.19
N ALA A 89 -9.96 -11.68 -8.60
CA ALA A 89 -10.66 -11.20 -9.78
C ALA A 89 -10.17 -11.92 -11.06
N LEU A 90 -8.85 -11.98 -11.27
CA LEU A 90 -8.26 -12.69 -12.41
C LEU A 90 -8.63 -14.18 -12.43
N THR A 91 -8.62 -14.86 -11.28
CA THR A 91 -9.00 -16.29 -11.21
C THR A 91 -10.50 -16.53 -11.40
N SER A 92 -11.34 -15.58 -10.98
CA SER A 92 -12.79 -15.64 -11.17
C SER A 92 -13.14 -15.53 -12.66
N ASP A 93 -12.48 -14.61 -13.37
CA ASP A 93 -12.67 -14.43 -14.81
C ASP A 93 -12.26 -15.70 -15.57
N CYS A 94 -11.11 -16.30 -15.25
CA CYS A 94 -10.68 -17.58 -15.84
C CYS A 94 -11.62 -18.77 -15.52
N SER A 95 -12.44 -18.68 -14.47
CA SER A 95 -13.39 -19.75 -14.09
C SER A 95 -14.73 -19.61 -14.80
N TYR A 96 -15.05 -18.44 -15.34
CA TYR A 96 -16.26 -18.18 -16.16
C TYR A 96 -15.97 -18.43 -17.65
N ASP A 97 -15.35 -19.56 -17.98
CA ASP A 97 -15.16 -19.99 -19.37
C ASP A 97 -16.16 -21.11 -19.68
N GLY A 98 -17.34 -20.67 -20.15
CA GLY A 98 -18.56 -21.40 -20.47
C GLY A 98 -18.53 -22.94 -20.46
N ARG A 99 -19.30 -23.54 -19.55
CA ARG A 99 -19.96 -24.83 -19.79
C ARG A 99 -21.47 -24.62 -19.82
N PRO A 100 -22.20 -25.11 -20.85
CA PRO A 100 -23.65 -25.24 -20.77
C PRO A 100 -24.08 -26.26 -19.70
#